data_AF-A0AAU2E3L1-F1
#
_entry.id   AF-A0AAU2E3L1-F1
#
_cell.length_a   1.000
_cell.length_b   1.000
_cell.length_c   1.000
_cell.angle_alpha   90.00
_cell.angle_beta   90.00
_cell.angle_gamma   90.00
#
_symmetry.space_group_name_H-M   'P 1'
#
loop_
_entity.id
_entity.type
_entity.pdbx_description
1 polymer ?
#
loop_
_entity_poly.entity_id
_entity_poly.type
_entity_poly.pdbx_seq_one_letter_code
_entity_poly.pdbx_strand_id
1 'polypeptide(L)'
;MAGTWDEVQLIADGFERVYVELEWYDGPRAGLADVDGRPHYFQGNDWDDADEADEYSVWPAGDAAVELEHEQWAIFARWNERHEAGTVGPETHPGRSGIDDRYDELTLLLAPYRQAPDGARRLVGEVRFDAGPRYRVEGPDYWFRWRPSR
;
A
#
# COMPACT_ATOMS: atom_id res chain seq x y z
N MET A 1 17.12 5.76 14.32
CA MET A 1 17.53 4.47 13.71
C MET A 1 16.30 3.58 13.77
N ALA A 2 15.53 3.51 12.69
CA ALA A 2 14.43 2.55 12.62
C ALA A 2 15.06 1.15 12.66
N GLY A 3 14.68 0.32 13.65
CA GLY A 3 15.13 -1.06 13.69
C GLY A 3 14.56 -1.80 12.49
N THR A 4 15.39 -2.52 11.76
CA THR A 4 14.94 -3.49 10.77
C THR A 4 14.52 -4.75 11.52
N TRP A 5 13.26 -5.14 11.37
CA TRP A 5 12.68 -6.30 12.06
C TRP A 5 12.59 -7.52 11.14
N ASP A 6 12.67 -8.70 11.73
CA ASP A 6 12.35 -9.95 11.02
C ASP A 6 10.83 -10.11 10.87
N GLU A 7 10.36 -10.70 9.76
CA GLU A 7 8.92 -10.89 9.52
C GLU A 7 8.25 -11.71 10.63
N VAL A 8 8.94 -12.71 11.18
CA VAL A 8 8.39 -13.53 12.28
C VAL A 8 8.18 -12.68 13.54
N GLN A 9 9.08 -11.73 13.80
CA GLN A 9 8.93 -10.80 14.91
C GLN A 9 7.78 -9.81 14.69
N LEU A 10 7.65 -9.27 13.47
CA LEU A 10 6.56 -8.36 13.12
C LEU A 10 5.21 -9.04 13.33
N ILE A 11 5.04 -10.24 12.81
CA ILE A 11 3.82 -11.04 12.98
C ILE A 11 3.56 -11.31 14.48
N ALA A 12 4.59 -11.69 15.24
CA ALA A 12 4.45 -11.95 16.68
C ALA A 12 4.05 -10.71 17.49
N ASP A 13 4.47 -9.52 17.05
CA ASP A 13 4.14 -8.23 17.67
C ASP A 13 2.78 -7.66 17.24
N GLY A 14 2.05 -8.40 16.38
CA GLY A 14 0.73 -8.03 15.87
C GLY A 14 0.78 -7.06 14.70
N PHE A 15 1.88 -7.03 13.94
CA PHE A 15 1.96 -6.31 12.68
C PHE A 15 1.44 -7.17 11.54
N GLU A 16 0.63 -6.55 10.71
CA GLU A 16 -0.06 -7.10 9.56
C GLU A 16 0.52 -6.51 8.27
N ARG A 17 0.46 -7.29 7.20
CA ARG A 17 1.22 -7.03 5.98
C ARG A 17 0.57 -5.94 5.15
N VAL A 18 1.38 -5.10 4.52
CA VAL A 18 0.92 -4.25 3.42
C VAL A 18 1.17 -4.97 2.10
N TYR A 19 0.12 -5.08 1.29
CA TYR A 19 0.14 -5.77 0.01
C TYR A 19 0.48 -4.84 -1.14
N VAL A 20 -0.01 -3.60 -1.09
CA VAL A 20 0.15 -2.60 -2.16
C VAL A 20 0.31 -1.22 -1.54
N GLU A 21 1.28 -0.46 -2.04
CA GLU A 21 1.37 0.98 -1.81
C GLU A 21 0.83 1.73 -3.03
N LEU A 22 -0.14 2.61 -2.80
CA LEU A 22 -0.71 3.48 -3.83
C LEU A 22 -0.18 4.91 -3.73
N GLU A 23 0.09 5.36 -2.50
CA GLU A 23 0.57 6.72 -2.26
C GLU A 23 1.48 6.77 -1.02
N TRP A 24 2.58 7.51 -1.15
CA TRP A 24 3.53 7.78 -0.07
C TRP A 24 3.87 9.28 -0.02
N TYR A 25 3.65 9.90 1.12
CA TYR A 25 4.01 11.30 1.38
C TYR A 25 4.42 11.47 2.85
N ASP A 26 5.72 11.50 3.12
CA ASP A 26 6.32 11.41 4.47
C ASP A 26 5.87 10.20 5.30
N GLY A 27 5.30 9.18 4.63
CA GLY A 27 4.71 7.97 5.21
C GLY A 27 3.64 7.38 4.29
N PRO A 28 3.12 6.18 4.58
CA PRO A 28 2.06 5.57 3.78
C PRO A 28 0.79 6.43 3.83
N ARG A 29 0.21 6.74 2.68
CA ARG A 29 -1.03 7.54 2.56
C ARG A 29 -2.19 6.76 1.97
N ALA A 30 -1.93 5.87 1.04
CA ALA A 30 -2.97 4.99 0.51
C ALA A 30 -2.38 3.65 0.08
N GLY A 31 -3.19 2.60 0.17
CA GLY A 31 -2.75 1.27 -0.19
C GLY A 31 -3.76 0.18 0.17
N LEU A 32 -3.28 -1.06 0.06
CA LEU A 32 -4.00 -2.26 0.45
C LEU A 32 -3.18 -2.96 1.53
N ALA A 33 -3.79 -3.23 2.68
CA ALA A 33 -3.16 -3.88 3.82
C ALA A 33 -4.07 -4.95 4.42
N ASP A 34 -3.46 -5.89 5.12
CA ASP A 34 -4.19 -6.83 5.95
C ASP A 34 -4.68 -6.13 7.23
N VAL A 35 -5.94 -6.38 7.58
CA VAL A 35 -6.59 -5.92 8.81
C VAL A 35 -7.41 -7.09 9.35
N ASP A 36 -7.00 -7.65 10.47
CA ASP A 36 -7.59 -8.84 11.09
C ASP A 36 -7.65 -10.06 10.13
N GLY A 37 -6.58 -10.28 9.35
CA GLY A 37 -6.48 -11.39 8.39
C GLY A 37 -7.30 -11.23 7.11
N ARG A 38 -7.72 -10.00 6.78
CA ARG A 38 -8.46 -9.69 5.54
C ARG A 38 -7.91 -8.45 4.84
N PRO A 39 -7.81 -8.45 3.50
CA PRO A 39 -7.42 -7.27 2.73
C PRO A 39 -8.42 -6.12 2.88
N HIS A 40 -7.89 -4.96 3.23
CA HIS A 40 -8.60 -3.69 3.30
C HIS A 40 -7.80 -2.61 2.59
N TYR A 41 -8.51 -1.72 1.93
CA TYR A 41 -7.94 -0.45 1.53
C TYR A 41 -7.75 0.42 2.76
N PHE A 42 -6.69 1.22 2.74
CA PHE A 42 -6.49 2.32 3.68
C PHE A 42 -6.24 3.62 2.92
N GLN A 43 -6.70 4.73 3.48
CA GLN A 43 -6.45 6.08 2.97
C GLN A 43 -6.33 7.06 4.14
N GLY A 44 -5.21 7.77 4.23
CA GLY A 44 -4.97 8.80 5.24
C GLY A 44 -5.79 10.04 4.94
N ASN A 45 -6.41 10.62 5.96
CA ASN A 45 -7.30 11.79 5.83
C ASN A 45 -6.56 13.15 6.00
N ASP A 46 -5.24 13.09 6.09
CA ASP A 46 -4.38 14.14 6.61
C ASP A 46 -4.11 15.26 5.58
N TRP A 47 -5.14 16.05 5.31
CA TRP A 47 -5.00 17.40 4.73
C TRP A 47 -5.44 18.50 5.71
N ASP A 48 -5.94 18.13 6.90
CA ASP A 48 -6.44 19.05 7.92
C ASP A 48 -5.74 18.75 9.26
N ASP A 49 -5.14 19.77 9.90
CA ASP A 49 -4.35 19.69 11.15
C ASP A 49 -5.13 19.15 12.37
N ALA A 50 -6.38 18.72 12.17
CA ALA A 50 -7.32 18.28 13.21
C ALA A 50 -7.29 16.76 13.48
N ASP A 51 -6.85 15.94 12.52
CA ASP A 51 -6.78 14.49 12.69
C ASP A 51 -5.45 14.07 13.37
N GLU A 52 -5.46 12.97 14.14
CA GLU A 52 -4.23 12.43 14.73
C GLU A 52 -3.31 11.94 13.61
N ALA A 53 -2.01 12.24 13.69
CA ALA A 53 -1.02 11.65 12.78
C ALA A 53 -1.22 10.13 12.74
N ASP A 54 -1.23 9.57 11.54
CA ASP A 54 -1.42 8.13 11.29
C ASP A 54 -2.88 7.61 11.42
N GLU A 55 -3.91 8.48 11.34
CA GLU A 55 -5.30 8.05 11.15
C GLU A 55 -5.66 7.76 9.69
N TYR A 56 -6.34 6.64 9.46
CA TYR A 56 -6.74 6.14 8.16
C TYR A 56 -8.22 5.78 8.11
N SER A 57 -8.87 6.13 7.00
CA SER A 57 -10.12 5.52 6.55
C SER A 57 -9.81 4.14 5.99
N VAL A 58 -10.48 3.11 6.50
CA VAL A 58 -10.21 1.70 6.19
C VAL A 58 -11.50 0.96 5.80
N TRP A 59 -11.51 0.31 4.64
CA TRP A 59 -12.67 -0.41 4.11
C TRP A 59 -12.28 -1.71 3.40
N PRO A 60 -13.14 -2.75 3.42
CA PRO A 60 -12.79 -4.05 2.88
C PRO A 60 -12.58 -3.99 1.36
N ALA A 61 -11.58 -4.72 0.89
CA ALA A 61 -11.40 -5.00 -0.53
C ALA A 61 -12.02 -6.38 -0.86
N GLY A 62 -12.79 -6.46 -1.94
CA GLY A 62 -13.28 -7.73 -2.45
C GLY A 62 -12.19 -8.48 -3.23
N ASP A 63 -12.30 -9.81 -3.34
CA ASP A 63 -11.29 -10.67 -3.99
C ASP A 63 -10.90 -10.18 -5.40
N ALA A 64 -11.87 -9.75 -6.21
CA ALA A 64 -11.62 -9.20 -7.54
C ALA A 64 -10.76 -7.93 -7.50
N ALA A 65 -10.97 -7.04 -6.53
CA ALA A 65 -10.16 -5.84 -6.37
C ALA A 65 -8.74 -6.22 -5.92
N VAL A 66 -8.62 -7.15 -4.98
CA VAL A 66 -7.33 -7.64 -4.46
C VAL A 66 -6.48 -8.24 -5.58
N GLU A 67 -7.06 -9.08 -6.45
CA GLU A 67 -6.35 -9.66 -7.59
C GLU A 67 -5.83 -8.58 -8.56
N LEU A 68 -6.66 -7.59 -8.89
CA LEU A 68 -6.31 -6.49 -9.78
C LEU A 68 -5.22 -5.59 -9.16
N GLU A 69 -5.30 -5.30 -7.86
CA GLU A 69 -4.30 -4.52 -7.12
C GLU A 69 -2.94 -5.22 -7.10
N HIS A 70 -2.91 -6.53 -6.80
CA HIS A 70 -1.69 -7.32 -6.84
C HIS A 70 -1.07 -7.36 -8.24
N GLU A 71 -1.88 -7.44 -9.29
CA GLU A 71 -1.39 -7.41 -10.66
C GLU A 71 -0.73 -6.06 -10.99
N GLN A 72 -1.41 -4.95 -10.69
CA GLN A 72 -0.87 -3.61 -10.95
C GLN A 72 0.42 -3.38 -10.15
N TRP A 73 0.44 -3.82 -8.89
CA TRP A 73 1.61 -3.74 -8.03
C TRP A 73 2.79 -4.57 -8.56
N ALA A 74 2.55 -5.80 -9.04
CA ALA A 74 3.60 -6.64 -9.58
C ALA A 74 4.26 -6.02 -10.84
N ILE A 75 3.48 -5.33 -11.68
CA ILE A 75 4.01 -4.57 -12.82
C ILE A 75 4.94 -3.46 -12.34
N PHE A 76 4.48 -2.66 -11.37
CA PHE A 76 5.29 -1.58 -10.77
C PHE A 76 6.56 -2.12 -10.10
N ALA A 77 6.47 -3.13 -9.24
CA ALA A 77 7.60 -3.67 -8.49
C ALA A 77 8.71 -4.20 -9.42
N ARG A 78 8.33 -4.93 -10.49
CA ARG A 78 9.28 -5.43 -11.52
C ARG A 78 9.87 -4.30 -12.36
N TRP A 79 9.12 -3.24 -12.62
CA TRP A 79 9.67 -2.05 -13.25
C TRP A 79 10.68 -1.37 -12.32
N ASN A 80 10.35 -1.20 -11.04
CA ASN A 80 11.23 -0.55 -10.07
C ASN A 80 12.54 -1.33 -9.90
N GLU A 81 12.50 -2.66 -9.83
CA GLU A 81 13.71 -3.49 -9.80
C GLU A 81 14.64 -3.20 -10.99
N ARG A 82 14.08 -3.09 -12.20
CA ARG A 82 14.83 -2.74 -13.41
C ARG A 82 15.37 -1.31 -13.38
N HIS A 83 14.60 -0.38 -12.82
CA HIS A 83 14.98 1.02 -12.67
C HIS A 83 16.16 1.17 -11.69
N GLU A 84 16.09 0.52 -10.52
CA GLU A 84 17.18 0.48 -9.54
C GLU A 84 18.44 -0.20 -10.09
N ALA A 85 18.29 -1.21 -10.96
CA ALA A 85 19.39 -1.82 -11.69
C ALA A 85 19.97 -0.91 -12.82
N GLY A 86 19.39 0.26 -13.07
CA GLY A 86 19.80 1.19 -14.12
C GLY A 86 19.51 0.72 -15.55
N THR A 87 18.62 -0.26 -15.72
CA THR A 87 18.31 -0.86 -17.03
C THR A 87 17.19 -0.16 -17.78
N VAL A 88 16.36 0.61 -17.07
CA VAL A 88 15.30 1.45 -17.63
C VAL A 88 15.30 2.82 -16.95
N GLY A 89 14.91 3.87 -17.67
CA GLY A 89 14.82 5.23 -17.11
C GLY A 89 13.43 5.57 -16.54
N PRO A 90 13.32 6.66 -15.76
CA PRO A 90 12.08 7.10 -15.13
C PRO A 90 10.97 7.44 -16.13
N GLU A 91 11.31 7.75 -17.39
CA GLU A 91 10.34 8.00 -18.47
C GLU A 91 9.50 6.78 -18.84
N THR A 92 9.96 5.58 -18.46
CA THR A 92 9.29 4.30 -18.69
C THR A 92 8.41 3.85 -17.52
N HIS A 93 8.17 4.73 -16.54
CA HIS A 93 7.34 4.43 -15.38
C HIS A 93 5.93 3.99 -15.82
N PRO A 94 5.43 2.81 -15.39
CA PRO A 94 4.19 2.23 -15.92
C PRO A 94 2.94 3.04 -15.52
N GLY A 95 2.99 3.76 -14.40
CA GLY A 95 1.93 4.71 -14.01
C GLY A 95 1.80 5.97 -14.88
N ARG A 96 2.68 6.16 -15.88
CA ARG A 96 2.50 7.19 -16.90
C ARG A 96 1.65 6.61 -18.04
N SER A 97 0.51 7.26 -18.30
CA SER A 97 -0.40 6.81 -19.36
C SER A 97 0.29 6.65 -20.72
N GLY A 98 -0.01 5.54 -21.40
CA GLY A 98 0.52 5.15 -22.70
C GLY A 98 1.88 4.44 -22.65
N ILE A 99 2.39 4.10 -21.47
CA ILE A 99 3.63 3.32 -21.31
C ILE A 99 3.37 1.82 -21.19
N ASP A 100 2.37 1.43 -20.41
CA ASP A 100 1.99 0.04 -20.20
C ASP A 100 0.46 -0.09 -20.31
N ASP A 101 -0.02 -0.69 -21.40
CA ASP A 101 -1.44 -0.81 -21.71
C ASP A 101 -2.21 -1.54 -20.60
N ARG A 102 -1.58 -2.53 -19.95
CA ARG A 102 -2.22 -3.28 -18.88
C ARG A 102 -2.28 -2.45 -17.61
N TYR A 103 -1.25 -1.68 -17.30
CA TYR A 103 -1.27 -0.76 -16.17
C TYR A 103 -2.37 0.31 -16.33
N ASP A 104 -2.54 0.83 -17.55
CA ASP A 104 -3.59 1.80 -17.89
C ASP A 104 -5.00 1.19 -17.74
N GLU A 105 -5.20 -0.03 -18.24
CA GLU A 105 -6.46 -0.76 -18.05
C GLU A 105 -6.77 -1.00 -16.57
N LEU A 106 -5.79 -1.49 -15.80
CA LEU A 106 -5.92 -1.73 -14.36
C LEU A 106 -6.26 -0.44 -13.61
N THR A 107 -5.68 0.70 -14.00
CA THR A 107 -5.97 2.01 -13.39
C THR A 107 -7.45 2.37 -13.54
N LEU A 108 -8.04 2.09 -14.70
CA LEU A 108 -9.47 2.33 -14.94
C LEU A 108 -10.36 1.35 -14.17
N LEU A 109 -9.99 0.07 -14.12
CA LEU A 109 -10.74 -0.96 -13.41
C LEU A 109 -10.72 -0.76 -11.88
N LEU A 110 -9.61 -0.26 -11.34
CA LEU A 110 -9.39 -0.08 -9.90
C LEU A 110 -9.97 1.22 -9.35
N ALA A 111 -10.18 2.23 -10.20
CA ALA A 111 -10.73 3.53 -9.82
C ALA A 111 -11.97 3.47 -8.88
N PRO A 112 -13.01 2.65 -9.12
CA PRO A 112 -14.17 2.58 -8.22
C PRO A 112 -13.88 1.94 -6.86
N TYR A 113 -12.87 1.06 -6.74
CA TYR A 113 -12.55 0.38 -5.47
C TYR A 113 -11.71 1.25 -4.53
N ARG A 114 -10.92 2.17 -5.10
CA ARG A 114 -10.01 3.08 -4.40
C ARG A 114 -10.70 4.33 -3.82
N GLN A 115 -12.03 4.39 -3.88
CA GLN A 115 -12.81 5.45 -3.25
C GLN A 115 -13.35 4.94 -1.91
N ALA A 116 -13.03 5.64 -0.83
CA ALA A 116 -13.56 5.32 0.48
C ALA A 116 -15.11 5.41 0.47
N PRO A 117 -15.83 4.35 0.87
CA PRO A 117 -17.27 4.40 1.00
C PRO A 117 -17.69 5.21 2.24
N ASP A 118 -18.93 5.70 2.23
CA ASP A 118 -19.55 6.24 3.44
C ASP A 118 -19.53 5.17 4.56
N GLY A 119 -19.02 5.55 5.73
CA GLY A 119 -18.91 4.65 6.88
C GLY A 119 -17.65 3.78 6.89
N ALA A 120 -16.62 4.10 6.10
CA ALA A 120 -15.29 3.53 6.28
C ALA A 120 -14.84 3.63 7.75
N ARG A 121 -14.18 2.59 8.26
CA ARG A 121 -13.70 2.54 9.64
C ARG A 121 -12.53 3.50 9.82
N ARG A 122 -12.48 4.22 10.93
CA ARG A 122 -11.30 5.01 11.31
C ARG A 122 -10.37 4.19 12.20
N LEU A 123 -9.16 3.94 11.72
CA LEU A 123 -8.12 3.21 12.43
C LEU A 123 -6.84 4.05 12.47
N VAL A 124 -6.06 3.89 13.53
CA VAL A 124 -4.69 4.41 13.61
C VAL A 124 -3.72 3.29 13.27
N GLY A 125 -2.76 3.56 12.40
CA GLY A 125 -1.78 2.58 11.93
C GLY A 125 -0.37 2.86 12.46
N GLU A 126 0.16 2.02 13.36
CA GLU A 126 1.58 2.06 13.71
C GLU A 126 2.39 1.39 12.60
N VAL A 127 3.43 2.07 12.09
CA VAL A 127 4.27 1.56 10.99
C VAL A 127 5.59 0.99 11.51
N ARG A 128 5.99 -0.17 10.98
CA ARG A 128 7.36 -0.70 11.10
C ARG A 128 7.87 -1.22 9.78
N PHE A 129 9.20 -1.29 9.65
CA PHE A 129 9.90 -1.73 8.44
C PHE A 129 10.65 -3.03 8.71
N ASP A 130 10.64 -3.92 7.72
CA ASP A 130 11.54 -5.05 7.65
C ASP A 130 12.87 -4.69 6.98
N ALA A 131 13.76 -5.67 6.83
CA ALA A 131 15.10 -5.48 6.24
C ALA A 131 15.13 -5.63 4.71
N GLY A 132 13.99 -5.90 4.07
CA GLY A 132 13.88 -6.20 2.65
C GLY A 132 13.95 -4.96 1.76
N PRO A 133 13.91 -5.16 0.43
CA PRO A 133 13.77 -4.06 -0.52
C PRO A 133 12.44 -3.33 -0.33
N ARG A 134 12.48 -2.00 -0.48
CA ARG A 134 11.32 -1.10 -0.35
C ARG A 134 10.10 -1.54 -1.17
N TYR A 135 10.34 -2.08 -2.38
CA TYR A 135 9.31 -2.58 -3.28
C TYR A 135 9.67 -4.00 -3.75
N ARG A 136 8.79 -4.96 -3.46
CA ARG A 136 8.86 -6.37 -3.91
C ARG A 136 7.47 -6.79 -4.39
N VAL A 137 7.39 -7.88 -5.16
CA VAL A 137 6.12 -8.32 -5.76
C VAL A 137 5.06 -8.66 -4.71
N GLU A 138 5.49 -9.08 -3.52
CA GLU A 138 4.62 -9.45 -2.40
C GLU A 138 4.07 -8.25 -1.61
N GLY A 139 4.62 -7.05 -1.82
CA GLY A 139 4.23 -5.80 -1.14
C GLY A 139 5.43 -4.91 -0.83
N PRO A 140 5.27 -3.77 -0.15
CA PRO A 140 6.39 -2.98 0.32
C PRO A 140 7.08 -3.60 1.55
N ASP A 141 8.16 -2.98 2.03
CA ASP A 141 8.94 -3.36 3.22
C ASP A 141 8.33 -2.93 4.56
N TYR A 142 7.16 -2.28 4.56
CA TYR A 142 6.51 -1.82 5.79
C TYR A 142 5.23 -2.57 6.11
N TRP A 143 4.89 -2.52 7.39
CA TRP A 143 3.81 -3.27 8.03
C TRP A 143 3.03 -2.34 8.94
N PHE A 144 1.74 -2.63 9.10
CA PHE A 144 0.87 -1.88 9.99
C PHE A 144 0.49 -2.70 11.22
N ARG A 145 0.39 -2.04 12.36
CA ARG A 145 -0.42 -2.52 13.47
C ARG A 145 -1.58 -1.57 13.67
N TRP A 146 -2.79 -2.09 13.45
CA TRP A 146 -4.02 -1.32 13.50
C TRP A 146 -4.58 -1.23 14.92
N ARG A 147 -5.15 -0.08 15.25
CA ARG A 147 -5.96 0.12 16.44
C ARG A 147 -7.16 1.03 16.12
N PRO A 148 -8.30 0.88 16.82
CA PRO A 148 -9.40 1.84 16.66
C PRO A 148 -8.94 3.26 16.95
N SER A 149 -9.40 4.22 16.14
CA SER A 149 -9.29 5.64 16.50
C SER A 149 -10.19 5.96 17.71
N ARG A 150 -9.83 6.99 18.48
CA ARG A 150 -10.47 7.35 19.76
C ARG A 150 -11.76 8.15 19.61
#